data_AF-A0AAU7JYQ3-F1
#
_entry.id   AF-A0AAU7JYQ3-F1
#
_cell.length_a   1.000
_cell.length_b   1.000
_cell.length_c   1.000
_cell.angle_alpha   90.00
_cell.angle_beta   90.00
_cell.angle_gamma   90.00
#
_symmetry.space_group_name_H-M   'P 1'
#
loop_
_entity.id
_entity.type
_entity.pdbx_description
1 polymer ?
#
loop_
_entity_poly.entity_id
_entity_poly.type
_entity_poly.pdbx_seq_one_letter_code
_entity_poly.pdbx_strand_id
1 'polypeptide(L)'
;MTPSAEGTSQPDPAEGIDPSVAPSGTGCVECLASGGWWVHLRRCAGCGHIGCCDSSPSQHASHHFEQTGHPVIRSFEPGEDWFWDFRSERGFTGPALADPQHHPLDQPVPGPAGAVPADWAEHVH
;
A
#
# COMPACT_ATOMS: atom_id res chain seq x y z
N MET A 1 46.12 -14.58 4.91
CA MET A 1 45.04 -15.03 5.81
C MET A 1 44.46 -13.80 6.48
N THR A 2 43.44 -13.22 5.86
CA THR A 2 42.58 -12.17 6.43
C THR A 2 41.22 -12.33 5.75
N PRO A 3 40.11 -12.30 6.51
CA PRO A 3 38.88 -13.01 6.17
C PRO A 3 37.95 -12.25 5.21
N SER A 4 37.16 -13.05 4.51
CA SER A 4 35.99 -12.72 3.72
C SER A 4 35.12 -11.66 4.38
N ALA A 5 34.80 -10.58 3.66
CA ALA A 5 33.64 -9.76 3.97
C ALA A 5 32.40 -10.55 3.54
N GLU A 6 31.56 -10.86 4.52
CA GLU A 6 30.28 -11.52 4.33
C GLU A 6 29.40 -10.67 3.42
N GLY A 7 29.04 -11.23 2.27
CA GLY A 7 28.05 -10.63 1.39
C GLY A 7 26.70 -10.72 2.09
N THR A 8 26.27 -9.64 2.73
CA THR A 8 24.86 -9.44 3.05
C THR A 8 24.13 -9.34 1.71
N SER A 9 23.64 -10.47 1.21
CA SER A 9 22.69 -10.52 0.09
C SER A 9 21.49 -9.69 0.51
N GLN A 10 21.35 -8.51 -0.09
CA GLN A 10 20.17 -7.69 0.07
C GLN A 10 18.97 -8.53 -0.42
N PRO A 11 17.90 -8.68 0.36
CA PRO A 11 16.75 -9.46 -0.06
C PRO A 11 16.23 -8.92 -1.39
N ASP A 12 15.88 -9.83 -2.29
CA ASP A 12 15.36 -9.46 -3.60
C ASP A 12 14.09 -8.59 -3.42
N PRO A 13 13.96 -7.45 -4.12
CA PRO A 13 12.80 -6.57 -3.98
C PRO A 13 11.48 -7.24 -4.41
N ALA A 14 11.55 -8.36 -5.12
CA ALA A 14 10.40 -9.18 -5.48
C ALA A 14 9.95 -10.13 -4.34
N GLU A 15 10.76 -10.31 -3.29
CA GLU A 15 10.40 -11.15 -2.16
C GLU A 15 9.27 -10.50 -1.34
N GLY A 16 8.10 -11.15 -1.34
CA GLY A 16 6.88 -10.64 -0.72
C GLY A 16 5.78 -10.22 -1.71
N ILE A 17 5.97 -10.48 -3.02
CA ILE A 17 4.96 -10.22 -4.06
C ILE A 17 4.30 -11.53 -4.51
N ASP A 18 2.97 -11.57 -4.47
CA ASP A 18 2.15 -12.60 -5.11
C ASP A 18 1.23 -11.95 -6.16
N PRO A 19 1.57 -12.03 -7.46
CA PRO A 19 0.81 -11.37 -8.52
C PRO A 19 -0.56 -12.01 -8.76
N SER A 20 -0.85 -13.18 -8.18
CA SER A 20 -2.12 -13.89 -8.42
C SER A 20 -3.25 -13.49 -7.48
N VAL A 21 -2.95 -12.81 -6.37
CA VAL A 21 -3.92 -12.47 -5.33
C VAL A 21 -4.67 -11.20 -5.68
N ALA A 22 -5.99 -11.26 -5.81
CA ALA A 22 -6.87 -10.11 -6.08
C ALA A 22 -6.90 -9.10 -4.90
N PRO A 23 -7.25 -7.83 -5.15
CA PRO A 23 -7.40 -6.86 -4.06
C PRO A 23 -8.57 -7.22 -3.13
N SER A 24 -8.47 -6.84 -1.84
CA SER A 24 -9.50 -7.10 -0.84
C SER A 24 -10.80 -6.30 -1.04
N GLY A 25 -10.81 -5.35 -1.98
CA GLY A 25 -11.97 -4.51 -2.30
C GLY A 25 -11.59 -3.33 -3.19
N THR A 26 -12.33 -2.22 -3.04
CA THR A 26 -12.11 -0.97 -3.79
C THR A 26 -11.52 0.17 -2.95
N GLY A 27 -11.42 -0.01 -1.63
CA GLY A 27 -11.01 1.02 -0.67
C GLY A 27 -10.33 0.40 0.54
N CYS A 28 -9.87 1.26 1.46
CA CYS A 28 -9.22 0.81 2.69
C CYS A 28 -10.22 0.03 3.55
N VAL A 29 -9.89 -1.23 3.86
CA VAL A 29 -10.77 -2.18 4.55
C VAL A 29 -11.25 -1.62 5.88
N GLU A 30 -10.31 -1.07 6.66
CA GLU A 30 -10.55 -0.59 8.02
C GLU A 30 -11.26 0.76 8.03
N CYS A 31 -10.92 1.69 7.13
CA CYS A 31 -11.65 2.96 7.01
C CYS A 31 -13.11 2.71 6.62
N LEU A 32 -13.38 1.79 5.69
CA LEU A 32 -14.75 1.41 5.31
C LEU A 32 -15.51 0.78 6.49
N ALA A 33 -14.86 -0.09 7.26
CA ALA A 33 -15.49 -0.75 8.41
C ALA A 33 -15.79 0.22 9.57
N SER A 34 -14.95 1.25 9.77
CA SER A 34 -15.05 2.21 10.88
C SER A 34 -15.79 3.50 10.53
N GLY A 35 -16.12 3.73 9.26
CA GLY A 35 -16.65 5.01 8.78
C GLY A 35 -15.59 6.12 8.70
N GLY A 36 -14.31 5.74 8.59
CA GLY A 36 -13.19 6.65 8.37
C GLY A 36 -13.01 7.04 6.90
N TRP A 37 -11.90 7.75 6.64
CA TRP A 37 -11.53 8.24 5.30
C TRP A 37 -10.02 8.08 5.07
N TRP A 38 -9.57 8.30 3.84
CA TRP A 38 -8.19 8.14 3.38
C TRP A 38 -7.82 9.17 2.32
N VAL A 39 -6.53 9.47 2.21
CA VAL A 39 -5.97 10.29 1.11
C VAL A 39 -5.74 9.40 -0.11
N HIS A 40 -4.81 8.45 -0.03
CA HIS A 40 -4.49 7.49 -1.10
C HIS A 40 -4.54 6.05 -0.60
N LEU A 41 -4.72 5.13 -1.55
CA LEU A 41 -4.81 3.70 -1.29
C LEU A 41 -3.53 2.97 -1.70
N ARG A 42 -3.14 2.01 -0.86
CA ARG A 42 -2.01 1.11 -1.06
C ARG A 42 -2.52 -0.31 -0.98
N ARG A 43 -2.14 -1.13 -1.96
CA ARG A 43 -2.44 -2.56 -2.00
C ARG A 43 -1.21 -3.34 -1.58
N CYS A 44 -1.35 -4.22 -0.60
CA CYS A 44 -0.34 -5.21 -0.27
C CYS A 44 -0.11 -6.14 -1.46
N ALA A 45 1.14 -6.23 -1.93
CA ALA A 45 1.51 -7.05 -3.08
C ALA A 45 1.52 -8.55 -2.76
N GLY A 46 1.59 -8.93 -1.47
CA GLY A 46 1.62 -10.33 -1.04
C GLY A 46 0.24 -10.95 -0.76
N CYS A 47 -0.75 -10.16 -0.32
CA CYS A 47 -2.07 -10.69 0.05
C CYS A 47 -3.27 -9.88 -0.47
N GLY A 48 -3.03 -8.82 -1.23
CA GLY A 48 -4.11 -8.00 -1.81
C GLY A 48 -4.83 -7.06 -0.84
N HIS A 49 -4.47 -7.02 0.44
CA HIS A 49 -5.07 -6.10 1.42
C HIS A 49 -4.93 -4.64 0.97
N ILE A 50 -6.02 -3.88 0.96
CA ILE A 50 -5.99 -2.44 0.70
C ILE A 50 -6.01 -1.67 2.01
N GLY A 51 -4.95 -0.90 2.24
CA GLY A 51 -4.82 0.07 3.34
C GLY A 51 -4.67 1.50 2.83
N CYS A 52 -4.92 2.48 3.70
CA CYS A 52 -4.65 3.89 3.41
C CYS A 52 -3.17 4.22 3.65
N CYS A 53 -2.65 5.20 2.88
CA CYS A 53 -1.25 5.63 2.97
C CYS A 53 -0.91 6.34 4.30
N ASP A 54 0.37 6.58 4.53
CA ASP A 54 0.91 7.20 5.74
C ASP A 54 0.48 8.67 5.96
N SER A 55 0.18 9.39 4.88
CA SER A 55 -0.42 10.73 4.99
C SER A 55 -1.91 10.70 5.34
N SER A 56 -2.55 9.53 5.35
CA SER A 56 -3.93 9.39 5.85
C SER A 56 -3.93 9.30 7.38
N PRO A 57 -4.99 9.78 8.07
CA PRO A 57 -5.01 9.79 9.54
C PRO A 57 -4.74 8.44 10.21
N SER A 58 -5.15 7.34 9.57
CA SER A 58 -5.11 5.99 10.16
C SER A 58 -3.95 5.10 9.70
N GLN A 59 -3.20 5.49 8.66
CA GLN A 59 -1.95 4.81 8.24
C GLN A 59 -2.04 3.27 8.09
N HIS A 60 -3.19 2.75 7.62
CA HIS A 60 -3.47 1.31 7.66
C HIS A 60 -2.51 0.46 6.82
N ALA A 61 -1.89 1.01 5.77
CA ALA A 61 -0.91 0.26 4.99
C ALA A 61 0.35 -0.10 5.80
N SER A 62 0.87 0.85 6.60
CA SER A 62 2.01 0.61 7.48
C SER A 62 1.65 -0.29 8.64
N HIS A 63 0.51 -0.06 9.29
CA HIS A 63 0.03 -0.96 10.34
C HIS A 63 -0.19 -2.40 9.84
N HIS A 64 -0.64 -2.58 8.60
CA HIS A 64 -0.76 -3.90 7.99
C HIS A 64 0.61 -4.58 7.83
N PHE A 65 1.63 -3.85 7.38
CA PHE A 65 3.00 -4.36 7.34
C PHE A 65 3.49 -4.76 8.74
N GLU A 66 3.33 -3.90 9.75
CA GLU A 66 3.76 -4.18 11.12
C GLU A 66 3.11 -5.43 11.71
N GLN A 67 1.84 -5.70 11.36
CA GLN A 67 1.07 -6.82 11.89
C GLN A 67 1.30 -8.14 11.14
N THR A 68 1.47 -8.08 9.81
CA THR A 68 1.55 -9.27 8.96
C THR A 68 2.97 -9.60 8.49
N GLY A 69 3.87 -8.63 8.54
CA GLY A 69 5.21 -8.72 7.96
C GLY A 69 5.24 -8.65 6.43
N HIS A 70 4.13 -8.30 5.75
CA HIS A 70 4.11 -8.15 4.30
C HIS A 70 4.79 -6.85 3.87
N PRO A 71 6.01 -6.91 3.30
CA PRO A 71 6.86 -5.73 3.22
C PRO A 71 6.59 -4.87 1.99
N VAL A 72 5.94 -5.43 0.97
CA VAL A 72 5.74 -4.77 -0.31
C VAL A 72 4.29 -4.37 -0.50
N ILE A 73 4.09 -3.10 -0.82
CA ILE A 73 2.84 -2.53 -1.32
C ILE A 73 3.02 -2.03 -2.75
N ARG A 74 1.91 -1.92 -3.47
CA ARG A 74 1.77 -1.23 -4.74
C ARG A 74 0.80 -0.06 -4.56
N SER A 75 1.00 1.04 -5.28
CA SER A 75 -0.06 2.05 -5.38
C SER A 75 -1.35 1.43 -5.92
N PHE A 76 -2.50 1.85 -5.40
CA PHE A 76 -3.80 1.44 -5.89
C PHE A 76 -4.60 2.64 -6.47
N GLU A 77 -3.87 3.67 -6.88
CA GLU A 77 -4.40 4.87 -7.53
C GLU A 77 -4.40 4.70 -9.06
N PRO A 78 -5.39 5.27 -9.79
CA PRO A 78 -5.43 5.24 -11.24
C PRO A 78 -4.17 5.85 -11.88
N GLY A 79 -3.56 5.12 -12.82
CA GLY A 79 -2.38 5.59 -13.56
C GLY A 79 -1.04 5.37 -12.84
N GLU A 80 -1.05 4.78 -11.64
CA GLU A 80 0.18 4.47 -10.89
C GLU A 80 0.48 2.96 -10.90
N ASP A 81 1.75 2.61 -11.17
CA ASP A 81 2.24 1.22 -11.20
C ASP A 81 3.43 0.94 -10.27
N TRP A 82 3.81 1.93 -9.45
CA TRP A 82 4.96 1.83 -8.57
C TRP A 82 4.68 0.97 -7.32
N PHE A 83 5.76 0.41 -6.79
CA PHE A 83 5.81 -0.40 -5.58
C PHE A 83 6.69 0.27 -4.53
N TRP A 84 6.45 -0.06 -3.27
CA TRP A 84 7.25 0.37 -2.14
C TRP A 84 7.53 -0.79 -1.20
N ASP A 85 8.79 -0.94 -0.80
CA ASP A 85 9.22 -1.92 0.20
C ASP A 85 9.52 -1.20 1.53
N PHE A 86 8.72 -1.48 2.55
CA PHE A 86 8.83 -0.89 3.89
C PHE A 86 10.14 -1.23 4.61
N ARG A 87 10.78 -2.37 4.31
CA ARG A 87 12.04 -2.78 4.95
C ARG A 87 13.22 -1.93 4.48
N SER A 88 13.18 -1.57 3.20
CA SER A 88 14.26 -0.81 2.55
C SER A 88 13.96 0.68 2.41
N GLU A 89 12.71 1.08 2.63
CA GLU A 89 12.22 2.45 2.41
C GLU A 89 12.49 2.93 0.98
N ARG A 90 12.24 2.07 -0.01
CA ARG A 90 12.51 2.37 -1.43
C ARG A 90 11.34 2.04 -2.33
N GLY A 91 11.14 2.92 -3.30
CA GLY A 91 10.24 2.71 -4.43
C GLY A 91 10.92 1.95 -5.57
N PHE A 92 10.15 1.10 -6.26
CA PHE A 92 10.60 0.35 -7.45
C PHE A 92 9.42 0.02 -8.37
N THR A 93 9.71 -0.49 -9.57
CA THR A 93 8.68 -1.02 -10.49
C THR A 93 8.66 -2.55 -10.37
N GLY A 94 7.46 -3.11 -10.30
CA GLY A 94 7.23 -4.55 -10.12
C GLY A 94 6.33 -5.15 -11.20
N PRO A 95 5.97 -6.44 -11.08
CA PRO A 95 5.06 -7.10 -12.01
C PRO A 95 3.63 -6.53 -11.91
N ALA A 96 2.81 -6.72 -12.93
CA ALA A 96 1.37 -6.49 -12.81
C ALA A 96 0.77 -7.45 -11.76
N LEU A 97 -0.10 -6.94 -10.90
CA LEU A 97 -0.85 -7.76 -9.93
C LEU A 97 -2.18 -8.21 -10.55
N ALA A 98 -2.91 -9.11 -9.89
CA ALA A 98 -4.24 -9.50 -10.34
C ALA A 98 -5.21 -8.31 -10.37
N ASP A 99 -6.08 -8.23 -11.36
CA ASP A 99 -7.03 -7.14 -11.50
C ASP A 99 -8.05 -7.07 -10.35
N PRO A 100 -8.61 -5.87 -10.09
CA PRO A 100 -8.28 -4.58 -10.71
C PRO A 100 -6.91 -4.00 -10.26
N GLN A 101 -6.29 -3.16 -11.10
CA GLN A 101 -5.03 -2.47 -10.79
C GLN A 101 -5.20 -1.21 -9.92
N HIS A 102 -6.39 -0.65 -9.81
CA HIS A 102 -6.65 0.59 -9.08
C HIS A 102 -8.09 0.63 -8.58
N HIS A 103 -8.39 1.57 -7.69
CA HIS A 103 -9.77 1.83 -7.26
C HIS A 103 -10.64 2.35 -8.43
N PRO A 104 -11.98 2.25 -8.36
CA PRO A 104 -12.87 2.76 -9.41
C PRO A 104 -12.59 4.21 -9.77
N LEU A 105 -12.69 4.55 -11.06
CA LEU A 105 -12.39 5.91 -11.57
C LEU A 105 -13.37 6.97 -11.08
N ASP A 106 -14.59 6.56 -10.70
CA ASP A 106 -15.62 7.42 -10.11
C ASP A 106 -15.42 7.64 -8.59
N GLN A 107 -14.51 6.91 -7.94
CA GLN A 107 -14.18 7.12 -6.53
C GLN A 107 -13.25 8.34 -6.36
N PRO A 108 -13.56 9.28 -5.44
CA PRO A 108 -12.72 10.45 -5.21
C PRO A 108 -11.45 10.10 -4.43
N VAL A 109 -10.48 11.02 -4.53
CA VAL A 109 -9.22 11.03 -3.80
C VAL A 109 -9.06 12.43 -3.21
N PRO A 110 -9.14 12.65 -1.88
CA PRO A 110 -9.41 11.67 -0.81
C PRO A 110 -10.78 10.98 -0.90
N GLY A 111 -10.94 9.83 -0.24
CA GLY A 111 -12.17 9.03 -0.21
C GLY A 111 -12.46 8.42 1.18
N PRO A 112 -13.59 7.71 1.37
CA PRO A 112 -14.66 7.51 0.40
C PRO A 112 -15.55 8.75 0.27
N ALA A 113 -16.32 8.85 -0.82
CA ALA A 113 -17.24 9.96 -1.06
C ALA A 113 -18.19 10.16 0.14
N GLY A 114 -18.30 11.41 0.61
CA GLY A 114 -19.19 11.79 1.71
C GLY A 114 -18.61 11.59 3.13
N ALA A 115 -17.47 10.91 3.29
CA ALA A 115 -16.80 10.75 4.58
C ALA A 115 -15.62 11.72 4.80
N VAL A 116 -15.16 12.39 3.73
CA VAL A 116 -14.03 13.32 3.78
C VAL A 116 -14.48 14.68 4.34
N PRO A 117 -13.88 15.18 5.45
CA PRO A 117 -14.18 16.50 6.00
C PRO A 117 -13.79 17.66 5.06
N ALA A 118 -14.40 18.83 5.21
CA ALA A 118 -14.05 20.01 4.42
C ALA A 118 -12.62 20.48 4.69
N ASP A 119 -12.19 20.36 5.95
CA ASP A 119 -10.88 20.68 6.50
C ASP A 119 -9.87 19.50 6.42
N TRP A 120 -10.10 18.50 5.55
CA TRP A 120 -9.27 17.28 5.48
C TRP A 120 -7.76 17.53 5.39
N ALA A 121 -7.35 18.60 4.71
CA ALA A 121 -5.93 18.95 4.53
C ALA A 121 -5.22 19.33 5.85
N GLU A 122 -5.97 19.64 6.91
CA GLU A 122 -5.44 19.92 8.24
C GLU A 122 -5.19 18.64 9.06
N HIS A 123 -5.66 17.48 8.57
CA HIS A 123 -5.60 16.18 9.25
C HIS A 123 -4.62 15.20 8.62
N VAL A 124 -3.86 15.62 7.60
CA VAL A 124 -2.87 14.77 6.91
C VAL A 124 -1.47 14.95 7.49
N HIS A 125 -0.65 13.90 7.39
CA HIS A 125 0.72 13.85 7.93
C HIS A 125 1.78 13.98 6.83
#